data_AF-F2ALD5-F1
#
_entry.id   AF-F2ALD5-F1
#
_cell.length_a   1.000
_cell.length_b   1.000
_cell.length_c   1.000
_cell.angle_alpha   90.00
_cell.angle_beta   90.00
_cell.angle_gamma   90.00
#
_symmetry.space_group_name_H-M   'P 1'
#
loop_
_entity.id
_entity.type
_entity.pdbx_description
1 polymer ?
#
loop_
_entity_poly.entity_id
_entity_poly.type
_entity_poly.pdbx_seq_one_letter_code
_entity_poly.pdbx_strand_id
1 'polypeptide(L)'
;MDAEPPIASFLKSILIGGGPVNAAVTRLKFMSIPARYILASPDPAIVERMSDLCDQIENRPFGQAHELLEEWHRHATRHTEHSEFKAYYESTSKADFVRAALHPVASYDTSATYAEIASIFAAVTSAELDGHEMDYYYSWLDVQFPGARLMNLAYWPDTWFDGPSLVRRPDGTFIPESNLSSDQMLAYAMIVSGRRFDDAPPTLDLPFPIPKNLANGG
;
A
#
# COMPACT_ATOMS: atom_id res chain seq x y z
N MET A 1 -4.71 -27.00 -6.34
CA MET A 1 -5.26 -27.28 -4.99
C MET A 1 -4.73 -26.16 -4.16
N ASP A 2 -5.45 -25.06 -4.21
CA ASP A 2 -4.90 -23.73 -3.96
C ASP A 2 -5.07 -23.47 -2.48
N ALA A 3 -3.98 -23.60 -1.74
CA ALA A 3 -3.95 -23.29 -0.33
C ALA A 3 -4.11 -21.77 -0.18
N GLU A 4 -5.17 -21.37 0.54
CA GLU A 4 -5.44 -19.99 0.92
C GLU A 4 -4.21 -19.42 1.67
N PRO A 5 -3.74 -18.20 1.36
CA PRO A 5 -2.59 -17.63 2.03
C PRO A 5 -2.87 -17.47 3.54
N PRO A 6 -1.91 -17.80 4.44
CA PRO A 6 -2.13 -17.86 5.90
C PRO A 6 -2.66 -16.55 6.51
N ILE A 7 -2.37 -15.41 5.89
CA ILE A 7 -2.84 -14.10 6.33
C ILE A 7 -4.37 -13.96 6.19
N ALA A 8 -4.98 -14.57 5.18
CA ALA A 8 -6.44 -14.57 5.02
C ALA A 8 -7.15 -15.35 6.15
N SER A 9 -6.50 -16.40 6.68
CA SER A 9 -6.99 -17.15 7.84
C SER A 9 -6.81 -16.35 9.15
N PHE A 10 -5.72 -15.61 9.29
CA PHE A 10 -5.46 -14.75 10.45
C PHE A 10 -6.42 -13.55 10.50
N LEU A 11 -6.63 -12.86 9.38
CA LEU A 11 -7.55 -11.71 9.26
C LEU A 11 -9.03 -12.12 9.43
N LYS A 12 -9.44 -13.31 8.96
CA LYS A 12 -10.80 -13.82 9.17
C LYS A 12 -11.15 -14.07 10.64
N SER A 13 -10.17 -14.35 11.52
CA SER A 13 -10.45 -14.58 12.95
C SER A 13 -10.77 -13.30 13.73
N ILE A 14 -10.33 -12.13 13.23
CA ILE A 14 -10.49 -10.83 13.90
C ILE A 14 -11.85 -10.18 13.54
N LEU A 15 -12.39 -10.46 12.36
CA LEU A 15 -13.54 -9.75 11.79
C LEU A 15 -14.94 -10.24 12.25
N ILE A 16 -15.04 -11.31 13.04
CA ILE A 16 -16.36 -11.93 13.39
C ILE A 16 -16.93 -11.43 14.73
N GLY A 17 -16.21 -10.60 15.49
CA GLY A 17 -16.67 -10.04 16.77
C GLY A 17 -17.45 -8.73 16.66
N GLY A 18 -18.70 -8.78 16.20
CA GLY A 18 -19.57 -7.60 16.07
C GLY A 18 -20.02 -6.98 17.41
N GLY A 19 -19.76 -5.68 17.59
CA GLY A 19 -20.28 -4.84 18.68
C GLY A 19 -20.07 -3.34 18.38
N PRO A 20 -20.90 -2.43 18.89
CA PRO A 20 -21.03 -1.07 18.36
C PRO A 20 -19.89 -0.19 18.89
N VAL A 21 -18.93 0.17 18.04
CA VAL A 21 -17.84 1.08 18.40
C VAL A 21 -17.90 2.32 17.53
N ASN A 22 -18.81 3.23 17.86
CA ASN A 22 -18.89 4.55 17.24
C ASN A 22 -18.36 5.58 18.25
N ALA A 23 -17.40 6.41 17.81
CA ALA A 23 -16.72 7.52 18.50
C ALA A 23 -15.36 7.28 19.21
N ALA A 24 -15.00 6.08 19.67
CA ALA A 24 -13.67 5.85 20.29
C ALA A 24 -12.58 5.42 19.29
N VAL A 25 -12.96 4.72 18.22
CA VAL A 25 -12.03 4.18 17.20
C VAL A 25 -11.37 5.28 16.37
N THR A 26 -12.05 6.42 16.20
CA THR A 26 -11.52 7.58 15.47
C THR A 26 -10.31 8.22 16.15
N ARG A 27 -10.06 7.98 17.45
CA ARG A 27 -8.93 8.59 18.18
C ARG A 27 -7.64 7.75 18.21
N LEU A 28 -7.69 6.47 17.83
CA LEU A 28 -6.52 5.57 17.90
C LEU A 28 -5.78 5.39 16.57
N LYS A 29 -6.42 5.64 15.41
CA LYS A 29 -5.77 5.56 14.08
C LYS A 29 -4.65 6.60 13.87
N PHE A 30 -4.64 7.69 14.63
CA PHE A 30 -3.71 8.81 14.42
C PHE A 30 -2.30 8.61 15.00
N MET A 31 -2.01 7.48 15.66
CA MET A 31 -0.72 7.29 16.33
C MET A 31 0.35 6.58 15.47
N SER A 32 0.03 6.08 14.27
CA SER A 32 1.01 5.39 13.40
C SER A 32 1.47 6.20 12.19
N ILE A 33 0.64 7.08 11.62
CA ILE A 33 1.06 7.94 10.50
C ILE A 33 1.55 9.29 11.03
N PRO A 34 2.77 9.75 10.67
CA PRO A 34 3.25 11.06 11.07
C PRO A 34 2.36 12.19 10.53
N ALA A 35 2.17 13.25 11.33
CA ALA A 35 1.13 14.26 11.09
C ALA A 35 1.15 14.89 9.69
N ARG A 36 2.34 15.08 9.10
CA ARG A 36 2.51 15.67 7.75
C ARG A 36 2.16 14.73 6.59
N TYR A 37 2.04 13.43 6.86
CA TYR A 37 1.65 12.42 5.88
C TYR A 37 0.19 12.01 5.99
N ILE A 38 -0.53 12.48 7.00
CA ILE A 38 -1.97 12.24 7.11
C ILE A 38 -2.67 12.79 5.88
N LEU A 39 -3.39 11.92 5.17
CA LEU A 39 -4.18 12.27 4.01
C LEU A 39 -5.34 13.18 4.41
N ALA A 40 -5.49 14.29 3.70
CA ALA A 40 -6.61 15.19 3.92
C ALA A 40 -7.93 14.47 3.61
N SER A 41 -8.91 14.61 4.49
CA SER A 41 -10.27 14.15 4.19
C SER A 41 -10.83 14.97 3.03
N PRO A 42 -11.25 14.33 1.92
CA PRO A 42 -11.80 15.06 0.79
C PRO A 42 -13.13 15.74 1.15
N ASP A 43 -13.49 16.78 0.39
CA ASP A 43 -14.80 17.43 0.52
C ASP A 43 -15.92 16.40 0.27
N PRO A 44 -16.85 16.18 1.22
CA PRO A 44 -17.96 15.25 1.06
C PRO A 44 -18.80 15.49 -0.20
N ALA A 45 -18.99 16.76 -0.61
CA ALA A 45 -19.75 17.08 -1.81
C ALA A 45 -19.03 16.64 -3.09
N ILE A 46 -17.69 16.71 -3.11
CA ILE A 46 -16.88 16.19 -4.21
C ILE A 46 -16.94 14.66 -4.25
N VAL A 47 -16.86 14.00 -3.09
CA VAL A 47 -16.97 12.53 -2.99
C VAL A 47 -18.33 12.05 -3.49
N GLU A 48 -19.40 12.72 -3.11
CA GLU A 48 -20.77 12.42 -3.58
C GLU A 48 -20.87 12.60 -5.10
N ARG A 49 -20.42 13.75 -5.62
CA ARG A 49 -20.45 14.00 -7.07
C ARG A 49 -19.64 12.96 -7.86
N MET A 50 -18.44 12.62 -7.40
CA MET A 50 -17.61 11.62 -8.07
C MET A 50 -18.21 10.22 -7.99
N SER A 51 -18.92 9.89 -6.90
CA SER A 51 -19.66 8.63 -6.78
C SER A 51 -20.80 8.54 -7.80
N ASP A 52 -21.53 9.64 -8.04
CA ASP A 52 -22.56 9.71 -9.07
C ASP A 52 -21.96 9.60 -10.48
N LEU A 53 -20.76 10.17 -10.69
CA LEU A 53 -20.05 10.03 -11.97
C LEU A 53 -19.67 8.59 -12.25
N CYS A 54 -19.25 7.81 -11.24
CA CYS A 54 -18.99 6.38 -11.41
C CYS A 54 -20.22 5.66 -11.99
N ASP A 55 -21.40 5.86 -11.39
CA ASP A 55 -22.63 5.18 -11.83
C ASP A 55 -23.02 5.63 -13.25
N GLN A 56 -22.84 6.92 -13.58
CA GLN A 56 -23.14 7.44 -14.91
C GLN A 56 -22.17 6.90 -15.98
N ILE A 57 -20.86 6.89 -15.71
CA ILE A 57 -19.82 6.39 -16.62
C ILE A 57 -20.02 4.89 -16.86
N GLU A 58 -20.32 4.14 -15.79
CA GLU A 58 -20.58 2.72 -15.88
C GLU A 58 -21.78 2.42 -16.79
N ASN A 59 -22.85 3.21 -16.72
CA ASN A 59 -24.04 2.99 -17.55
C ASN A 59 -23.87 3.41 -19.03
N ARG A 60 -22.73 3.98 -19.43
CA ARG A 60 -22.47 4.37 -20.82
C ARG A 60 -21.79 3.24 -21.62
N PRO A 61 -22.13 3.10 -22.91
CA PRO A 61 -21.33 2.29 -23.84
C PRO A 61 -19.87 2.78 -23.90
N PHE A 62 -18.94 1.86 -24.13
CA PHE A 62 -17.51 2.19 -24.22
C PHE A 62 -17.26 3.29 -25.26
N GLY A 63 -16.47 4.29 -24.88
CA GLY A 63 -16.17 5.45 -25.74
C GLY A 63 -17.27 6.51 -25.80
N GLN A 64 -18.41 6.33 -25.11
CA GLN A 64 -19.51 7.30 -25.05
C GLN A 64 -19.63 8.01 -23.69
N ALA A 65 -18.55 8.00 -22.89
CA ALA A 65 -18.49 8.65 -21.57
C ALA A 65 -17.50 9.83 -21.53
N HIS A 66 -17.08 10.36 -22.67
CA HIS A 66 -15.98 11.34 -22.75
C HIS A 66 -16.19 12.56 -21.83
N GLU A 67 -17.34 13.22 -21.91
CA GLU A 67 -17.66 14.41 -21.08
C GLU A 67 -17.68 14.08 -19.57
N LEU A 68 -18.15 12.88 -19.21
CA LEU A 68 -18.18 12.42 -17.81
C LEU A 68 -16.77 12.10 -17.30
N LEU A 69 -15.91 11.55 -18.16
CA LEU A 69 -14.50 11.31 -17.85
C LEU A 69 -13.74 12.63 -17.70
N GLU A 70 -13.97 13.60 -18.58
CA GLU A 70 -13.41 14.94 -18.44
C GLU A 70 -13.84 15.61 -17.13
N GLU A 71 -15.11 15.46 -16.74
CA GLU A 71 -15.58 15.92 -15.44
C GLU A 71 -14.89 15.21 -14.28
N TRP A 72 -14.75 13.89 -14.35
CA TRP A 72 -14.00 13.12 -13.35
C TRP A 72 -12.54 13.62 -13.23
N HIS A 73 -11.84 13.82 -14.34
CA HIS A 73 -10.44 14.28 -14.36
C HIS A 73 -10.26 15.73 -13.90
N ARG A 74 -11.32 16.53 -13.79
CA ARG A 74 -11.24 17.85 -13.14
C ARG A 74 -11.03 17.76 -11.62
N HIS A 75 -11.40 16.63 -11.02
CA HIS A 75 -11.28 16.39 -9.58
C HIS A 75 -10.20 15.36 -9.24
N ALA A 76 -10.08 14.32 -10.06
CA ALA A 76 -9.13 13.24 -9.85
C ALA A 76 -7.68 13.72 -10.06
N THR A 77 -6.77 13.24 -9.20
CA THR A 77 -5.34 13.54 -9.28
C THR A 77 -4.61 12.61 -10.26
N ARG A 78 -5.24 11.49 -10.64
CA ARG A 78 -4.73 10.54 -11.62
C ARG A 78 -5.66 10.44 -12.82
N HIS A 79 -5.09 10.11 -13.97
CA HIS A 79 -5.89 9.72 -15.12
C HIS A 79 -6.53 8.35 -14.86
N THR A 80 -7.82 8.26 -15.13
CA THR A 80 -8.61 7.01 -15.05
C THR A 80 -9.25 6.71 -16.40
N GLU A 81 -9.16 5.48 -16.88
CA GLU A 81 -9.77 5.01 -18.13
C GLU A 81 -11.20 4.50 -17.92
N HIS A 82 -12.04 4.48 -18.97
CA HIS A 82 -13.43 3.99 -18.90
C HIS A 82 -13.50 2.53 -18.40
N SER A 83 -12.55 1.69 -18.81
CA SER A 83 -12.45 0.28 -18.38
C SER A 83 -12.33 0.13 -16.86
N GLU A 84 -11.66 1.05 -16.17
CA GLU A 84 -11.49 0.99 -14.71
C GLU A 84 -12.82 1.17 -13.97
N PHE A 85 -13.73 2.01 -14.46
CA PHE A 85 -15.08 2.18 -13.90
C PHE A 85 -15.94 0.92 -14.04
N LYS A 86 -15.54 0.01 -14.94
CA LYS A 86 -16.16 -1.30 -15.14
C LYS A 86 -15.45 -2.42 -14.40
N ALA A 87 -14.29 -2.18 -13.81
CA ALA A 87 -13.47 -3.24 -13.21
C ALA A 87 -13.29 -3.06 -11.70
N TYR A 88 -13.45 -1.84 -11.17
CA TYR A 88 -13.12 -1.57 -9.76
C TYR A 88 -13.93 -2.43 -8.78
N TYR A 89 -15.15 -2.86 -9.11
CA TYR A 89 -15.96 -3.70 -8.23
C TYR A 89 -15.32 -5.08 -7.96
N GLU A 90 -14.39 -5.52 -8.81
CA GLU A 90 -13.66 -6.78 -8.63
C GLU A 90 -12.53 -6.66 -7.61
N SER A 91 -12.12 -5.43 -7.27
CA SER A 91 -10.94 -5.17 -6.44
C SER A 91 -11.19 -4.26 -5.24
N THR A 92 -12.18 -3.37 -5.29
CA THR A 92 -12.40 -2.35 -4.26
C THR A 92 -13.85 -1.84 -4.20
N SER A 93 -14.17 -1.06 -3.17
CA SER A 93 -15.48 -0.40 -3.06
C SER A 93 -15.53 0.88 -3.90
N LYS A 94 -16.73 1.32 -4.30
CA LYS A 94 -16.91 2.62 -5.01
C LYS A 94 -16.39 3.79 -4.17
N ALA A 95 -16.64 3.77 -2.86
CA ALA A 95 -16.18 4.82 -1.95
C ALA A 95 -14.64 4.89 -1.89
N ASP A 96 -13.97 3.73 -1.82
CA ASP A 96 -12.51 3.67 -1.81
C ASP A 96 -11.93 4.06 -3.17
N PHE A 97 -12.55 3.63 -4.27
CA PHE A 97 -12.15 4.02 -5.63
C PHE A 97 -12.18 5.54 -5.83
N VAL A 98 -13.26 6.20 -5.37
CA VAL A 98 -13.40 7.66 -5.41
C VAL A 98 -12.35 8.35 -4.52
N ARG A 99 -12.17 7.89 -3.29
CA ARG A 99 -11.19 8.48 -2.36
C ARG A 99 -9.76 8.32 -2.87
N ALA A 100 -9.42 7.15 -3.42
CA ALA A 100 -8.11 6.90 -4.02
C ALA A 100 -7.83 7.83 -5.20
N ALA A 101 -8.84 8.15 -6.02
CA ALA A 101 -8.71 9.10 -7.11
C ALA A 101 -8.50 10.56 -6.64
N LEU A 102 -8.86 10.88 -5.40
CA LEU A 102 -8.72 12.22 -4.80
C LEU A 102 -7.42 12.40 -4.01
N HIS A 103 -6.73 11.31 -3.67
CA HIS A 103 -5.45 11.37 -2.97
C HIS A 103 -4.39 12.08 -3.80
N PRO A 104 -3.44 12.79 -3.19
CA PRO A 104 -2.35 13.40 -3.94
C PRO A 104 -1.56 12.33 -4.71
N VAL A 105 -0.89 12.74 -5.80
CA VAL A 105 0.07 11.86 -6.46
C VAL A 105 1.26 11.64 -5.52
N ALA A 106 1.63 10.36 -5.31
CA ALA A 106 2.81 10.01 -4.54
C ALA A 106 4.06 10.69 -5.13
N SER A 107 4.87 11.30 -4.26
CA SER A 107 6.09 12.00 -4.66
C SER A 107 7.23 11.70 -3.70
N TYR A 108 8.46 11.77 -4.21
CA TYR A 108 9.66 11.54 -3.42
C TYR A 108 9.85 12.69 -2.43
N ASP A 109 9.92 12.38 -1.13
CA ASP A 109 10.14 13.38 -0.09
C ASP A 109 11.59 13.32 0.40
N THR A 110 12.40 14.29 -0.02
CA THR A 110 13.81 14.42 0.38
C THR A 110 14.00 14.76 1.86
N SER A 111 12.94 15.24 2.52
CA SER A 111 12.96 15.66 3.92
C SER A 111 12.40 14.60 4.88
N ALA A 112 11.89 13.47 4.37
CA ALA A 112 11.40 12.38 5.20
C ALA A 112 12.52 11.79 6.06
N THR A 113 12.22 11.52 7.33
CA THR A 113 13.16 10.83 8.23
C THR A 113 12.90 9.32 8.22
N TYR A 114 13.88 8.53 8.68
CA TYR A 114 13.72 7.09 8.83
C TYR A 114 12.57 6.75 9.77
N ALA A 115 12.47 7.43 10.92
CA ALA A 115 11.42 7.18 11.89
C ALA A 115 10.02 7.36 11.30
N GLU A 116 9.82 8.35 10.43
CA GLU A 116 8.55 8.59 9.76
C GLU A 116 8.22 7.49 8.74
N ILE A 117 9.21 7.12 7.93
CA ILE A 117 9.09 6.02 6.95
C ILE A 117 8.76 4.71 7.66
N ALA A 118 9.46 4.41 8.74
CA ALA A 118 9.26 3.21 9.54
C ALA A 118 7.84 3.18 10.13
N SER A 119 7.33 4.32 10.58
CA SER A 119 5.98 4.43 11.13
C SER A 119 4.91 4.19 10.05
N ILE A 120 5.10 4.76 8.85
CA ILE A 120 4.22 4.51 7.70
C ILE A 120 4.27 3.04 7.27
N PHE A 121 5.47 2.46 7.19
CA PHE A 121 5.64 1.06 6.82
C PHE A 121 4.97 0.11 7.84
N ALA A 122 5.11 0.40 9.13
CA ALA A 122 4.41 -0.32 10.19
C ALA A 122 2.89 -0.21 10.02
N ALA A 123 2.36 0.99 9.74
CA ALA A 123 0.94 1.18 9.50
C ALA A 123 0.42 0.36 8.32
N VAL A 124 1.14 0.36 7.18
CA VAL A 124 0.78 -0.44 6.00
C VAL A 124 0.78 -1.95 6.30
N THR A 125 1.81 -2.43 6.99
CA THR A 125 1.95 -3.87 7.30
C THR A 125 1.01 -4.36 8.43
N SER A 126 0.47 -3.45 9.24
CA SER A 126 -0.47 -3.78 10.33
C SER A 126 -1.90 -4.09 9.87
N ALA A 127 -2.26 -3.76 8.62
CA ALA A 127 -3.63 -3.85 8.08
C ALA A 127 -4.68 -2.99 8.81
N GLU A 128 -4.26 -1.95 9.53
CA GLU A 128 -5.17 -1.02 10.24
C GLU A 128 -5.71 0.13 9.37
N LEU A 129 -5.13 0.33 8.19
CA LEU A 129 -5.48 1.40 7.26
C LEU A 129 -6.73 1.06 6.44
N ASP A 130 -7.51 2.08 6.07
CA ASP A 130 -8.58 1.90 5.10
C ASP A 130 -7.99 1.59 3.71
N GLY A 131 -8.72 0.86 2.85
CA GLY A 131 -8.18 0.37 1.57
C GLY A 131 -7.57 1.48 0.70
N HIS A 132 -8.27 2.61 0.59
CA HIS A 132 -7.76 3.76 -0.17
C HIS A 132 -6.51 4.41 0.44
N GLU A 133 -6.32 4.34 1.77
CA GLU A 133 -5.11 4.81 2.43
C GLU A 133 -3.97 3.83 2.21
N MET A 134 -4.24 2.52 2.32
CA MET A 134 -3.28 1.46 2.04
C MET A 134 -2.71 1.58 0.63
N ASP A 135 -3.56 1.76 -0.39
CA ASP A 135 -3.16 1.92 -1.79
C ASP A 135 -2.24 3.15 -1.98
N TYR A 136 -2.55 4.26 -1.30
CA TYR A 136 -1.74 5.46 -1.35
C TYR A 136 -0.36 5.23 -0.73
N TYR A 137 -0.28 4.73 0.52
CA TYR A 137 0.99 4.57 1.20
C TYR A 137 1.85 3.46 0.59
N TYR A 138 1.23 2.43 0.01
CA TYR A 138 1.93 1.44 -0.80
C TYR A 138 2.68 2.13 -1.96
N SER A 139 1.94 2.92 -2.76
CA SER A 139 2.51 3.68 -3.88
C SER A 139 3.55 4.70 -3.42
N TRP A 140 3.30 5.35 -2.29
CA TRP A 140 4.21 6.33 -1.71
C TRP A 140 5.53 5.69 -1.25
N LEU A 141 5.50 4.52 -0.63
CA LEU A 141 6.70 3.76 -0.23
C LEU A 141 7.50 3.28 -1.44
N ASP A 142 6.84 2.86 -2.53
CA ASP A 142 7.52 2.51 -3.78
C ASP A 142 8.24 3.72 -4.40
N VAL A 143 7.64 4.90 -4.33
CA VAL A 143 8.32 6.15 -4.73
C VAL A 143 9.47 6.48 -3.79
N GLN A 144 9.34 6.22 -2.48
CA GLN A 144 10.41 6.49 -1.52
C GLN A 144 11.62 5.56 -1.69
N PHE A 145 11.41 4.32 -2.15
CA PHE A 145 12.46 3.32 -2.37
C PHE A 145 12.40 2.74 -3.80
N PRO A 146 12.78 3.53 -4.83
CA PRO A 146 12.68 3.10 -6.21
C PRO A 146 13.44 1.80 -6.45
N GLY A 147 12.82 0.86 -7.16
CA GLY A 147 13.41 -0.45 -7.49
C GLY A 147 13.48 -1.44 -6.33
N ALA A 148 13.31 -1.01 -5.08
CA ALA A 148 13.37 -1.89 -3.91
C ALA A 148 12.20 -2.86 -3.82
N ARG A 149 11.03 -2.51 -4.37
CA ARG A 149 9.80 -3.32 -4.30
C ARG A 149 9.53 -3.76 -2.85
N LEU A 150 9.55 -2.81 -1.91
CA LEU A 150 9.53 -3.06 -0.45
C LEU A 150 8.34 -3.94 -0.03
N MET A 151 7.19 -3.72 -0.64
CA MET A 151 5.99 -4.51 -0.36
C MET A 151 6.12 -5.97 -0.80
N ASN A 152 6.87 -6.22 -1.88
CA ASN A 152 7.18 -7.59 -2.27
C ASN A 152 8.08 -8.28 -1.25
N LEU A 153 9.01 -7.55 -0.62
CA LEU A 153 9.80 -8.10 0.47
C LEU A 153 8.93 -8.43 1.68
N ALA A 154 7.95 -7.58 2.00
CA ALA A 154 7.05 -7.78 3.14
C ALA A 154 6.08 -8.97 2.95
N TYR A 155 5.49 -9.13 1.75
CA TYR A 155 4.43 -10.12 1.51
C TYR A 155 4.87 -11.36 0.72
N TRP A 156 5.93 -11.26 -0.09
CA TRP A 156 6.45 -12.34 -0.94
C TRP A 156 7.99 -12.43 -0.88
N PRO A 157 8.58 -12.62 0.31
CA PRO A 157 10.03 -12.60 0.48
C PRO A 157 10.74 -13.70 -0.31
N ASP A 158 10.09 -14.83 -0.57
CA ASP A 158 10.59 -15.91 -1.43
C ASP A 158 10.83 -15.45 -2.87
N THR A 159 9.90 -14.65 -3.39
CA THR A 159 9.97 -14.04 -4.72
C THR A 159 10.95 -12.87 -4.72
N TRP A 160 10.96 -12.08 -3.65
CA TRP A 160 11.87 -10.95 -3.53
C TRP A 160 13.33 -11.41 -3.53
N PHE A 161 13.67 -12.42 -2.72
CA PHE A 161 15.03 -12.95 -2.60
C PHE A 161 15.48 -13.83 -3.78
N ASP A 162 14.59 -14.17 -4.72
CA ASP A 162 14.85 -15.16 -5.78
C ASP A 162 15.42 -16.49 -5.20
N GLY A 163 14.87 -16.89 -4.04
CA GLY A 163 15.42 -17.98 -3.25
C GLY A 163 14.40 -18.55 -2.28
N PRO A 164 13.41 -19.32 -2.76
CA PRO A 164 12.35 -19.85 -1.91
C PRO A 164 12.87 -20.67 -0.73
N SER A 165 13.99 -21.38 -0.88
CA SER A 165 14.62 -22.17 0.19
C SER A 165 15.20 -21.34 1.34
N LEU A 166 15.39 -20.03 1.16
CA LEU A 166 15.85 -19.13 2.22
C LEU A 166 14.75 -18.86 3.26
N VAL A 167 13.49 -18.89 2.81
CA VAL A 167 12.33 -18.50 3.63
C VAL A 167 11.26 -19.59 3.71
N ARG A 168 11.37 -20.66 2.93
CA ARG A 168 10.46 -21.80 2.92
C ARG A 168 11.20 -23.12 3.09
N ARG A 169 10.53 -24.05 3.79
CA ARG A 169 10.91 -25.46 3.83
C ARG A 169 10.52 -26.17 2.52
N PRO A 170 11.06 -27.38 2.25
CA PRO A 170 10.70 -28.16 1.07
C PRO A 170 9.21 -28.49 0.93
N ASP A 171 8.45 -28.47 2.03
CA ASP A 171 7.00 -28.67 2.06
C ASP A 171 6.20 -27.39 1.76
N GLY A 172 6.87 -26.26 1.48
CA GLY A 172 6.27 -24.96 1.15
C GLY A 172 5.96 -24.07 2.36
N THR A 173 6.11 -24.58 3.59
CA THR A 173 5.87 -23.80 4.81
C THR A 173 6.95 -22.76 5.05
N PHE A 174 6.58 -21.60 5.62
CA PHE A 174 7.57 -20.57 5.98
C PHE A 174 8.48 -21.02 7.13
N ILE A 175 9.75 -20.63 7.06
CA ILE A 175 10.76 -20.82 8.12
C ILE A 175 10.59 -19.65 9.11
N PRO A 176 10.12 -19.86 10.35
CA PRO A 176 9.89 -18.77 11.30
C PRO A 176 11.14 -17.92 11.57
N GLU A 177 12.31 -18.55 11.59
CA GLU A 177 13.61 -17.89 11.82
C GLU A 177 14.05 -17.00 10.64
N SER A 178 13.38 -17.11 9.48
CA SER A 178 13.63 -16.28 8.30
C SER A 178 12.82 -14.98 8.28
N ASN A 179 11.95 -14.77 9.28
CA ASN A 179 11.15 -13.55 9.37
C ASN A 179 12.06 -12.34 9.59
N LEU A 180 11.94 -11.37 8.69
CA LEU A 180 12.63 -10.09 8.83
C LEU A 180 11.84 -9.16 9.75
N SER A 181 12.56 -8.42 10.57
CA SER A 181 12.00 -7.24 11.22
C SER A 181 11.73 -6.12 10.20
N SER A 182 10.86 -5.17 10.56
CA SER A 182 10.61 -4.00 9.72
C SER A 182 11.88 -3.22 9.41
N ASP A 183 12.78 -3.09 10.38
CA ASP A 183 14.05 -2.40 10.21
C ASP A 183 14.97 -3.11 9.20
N GLN A 184 15.02 -4.44 9.24
CA GLN A 184 15.77 -5.23 8.25
C GLN A 184 15.17 -5.08 6.85
N MET A 185 13.85 -5.09 6.71
CA MET A 185 13.19 -4.88 5.41
C MET A 185 13.49 -3.49 4.84
N LEU A 186 13.41 -2.45 5.68
CA LEU A 186 13.75 -1.08 5.29
C LEU A 186 15.24 -0.94 4.95
N ALA A 187 16.14 -1.63 5.66
CA ALA A 187 17.55 -1.65 5.33
C ALA A 187 17.83 -2.30 3.96
N TYR A 188 17.17 -3.41 3.61
CA TYR A 188 17.24 -3.95 2.24
C TYR A 188 16.76 -2.92 1.21
N ALA A 189 15.64 -2.25 1.49
CA ALA A 189 15.11 -1.24 0.57
C ALA A 189 16.04 -0.03 0.41
N MET A 190 16.67 0.43 1.48
CA MET A 190 17.70 1.47 1.45
C MET A 190 18.90 1.06 0.59
N ILE A 191 19.38 -0.18 0.73
CA ILE A 191 20.54 -0.64 -0.06
C ILE A 191 20.18 -0.72 -1.55
N VAL A 192 19.01 -1.28 -1.89
CA VAL A 192 18.59 -1.44 -3.30
C VAL A 192 18.29 -0.09 -3.96
N SER A 193 17.60 0.82 -3.26
CA SER A 193 17.24 2.14 -3.80
C SER A 193 18.36 3.18 -3.73
N GLY A 194 19.44 2.90 -2.98
CA GLY A 194 20.50 3.86 -2.67
C GLY A 194 20.10 4.95 -1.67
N ARG A 195 18.87 4.95 -1.15
CA ARG A 195 18.38 5.97 -0.21
C ARG A 195 19.05 5.84 1.16
N ARG A 196 19.38 6.98 1.77
CA ARG A 196 20.02 7.09 3.08
C ARG A 196 19.26 8.05 3.99
N PHE A 197 19.26 7.76 5.28
CA PHE A 197 18.68 8.61 6.32
C PHE A 197 19.67 8.78 7.46
N ASP A 198 19.74 9.98 8.03
CA ASP A 198 20.68 10.30 9.12
C ASP A 198 20.23 9.68 10.45
N ASP A 199 18.93 9.48 10.64
CA ASP A 199 18.29 8.88 11.82
C ASP A 199 18.02 7.37 11.67
N ALA A 200 18.54 6.72 10.63
CA ALA A 200 18.44 5.28 10.49
C ALA A 200 19.21 4.56 11.62
N PRO A 201 18.74 3.37 12.06
CA PRO A 201 19.49 2.51 12.96
C PRO A 201 20.91 2.26 12.41
N PRO A 202 21.91 2.05 13.30
CA PRO A 202 23.25 1.65 12.86
C PRO A 202 23.19 0.32 12.10
N THR A 203 24.30 -0.09 11.49
CA THR A 203 24.41 -1.31 10.67
C THR A 203 23.64 -2.48 11.27
N LEU A 204 22.58 -2.89 10.57
CA LEU A 204 21.76 -4.05 10.91
C LEU A 204 22.36 -5.32 10.33
N ASP A 205 22.21 -6.43 11.03
CA ASP A 205 22.55 -7.74 10.49
C ASP A 205 21.46 -8.16 9.49
N LEU A 206 21.87 -8.33 8.23
CA LEU A 206 20.99 -8.73 7.14
C LEU A 206 21.26 -10.21 6.82
N PRO A 207 20.30 -11.11 7.13
CA PRO A 207 20.55 -12.55 7.11
C PRO A 207 20.68 -13.15 5.69
N PHE A 208 20.29 -12.41 4.66
CA PHE A 208 20.21 -12.88 3.28
C PHE A 208 20.96 -11.94 2.32
N PRO A 209 21.54 -12.47 1.24
CA PRO A 209 22.19 -11.64 0.24
C PRO A 209 21.15 -10.86 -0.58
N ILE A 210 21.54 -9.69 -1.09
CA ILE A 210 20.72 -8.94 -2.04
C ILE A 210 20.70 -9.68 -3.39
N PRO A 211 19.51 -9.91 -3.98
CA PRO A 211 19.37 -10.53 -5.29
C PRO A 211 20.14 -9.79 -6.39
N LYS A 212 20.81 -10.54 -7.28
CA LYS A 212 21.65 -9.96 -8.34
C LYS A 212 20.87 -9.08 -9.32
N ASN A 213 19.60 -9.40 -9.55
CA ASN A 213 18.71 -8.61 -10.39
C ASN A 213 18.30 -7.28 -9.75
N LEU A 214 18.41 -7.14 -8.43
CA LEU A 214 18.17 -5.90 -7.69
C LEU A 214 19.47 -5.12 -7.40
N ALA A 215 20.63 -5.80 -7.41
CA ALA A 215 21.93 -5.21 -7.11
C ALA A 215 22.47 -4.23 -8.18
N ASN A 216 21.83 -4.13 -9.36
CA ASN A 216 22.30 -3.31 -10.49
C ASN A 216 21.53 -1.97 -10.66
N GLY A 217 20.75 -1.56 -9.67
CA GLY A 217 19.88 -0.38 -9.73
C GLY A 217 20.44 0.91 -9.12
N GLY A 218 21.76 1.08 -9.06
CA GLY A 218 22.43 2.29 -8.56
C GLY A 218 22.99 3.17 -9.68
#